data_AF-A0A131Y9W6-F1
#
_entry.id   AF-A0A131Y9W6-F1
#
_cell.length_a   1.000
_cell.length_b   1.000
_cell.length_c   1.000
_cell.angle_alpha   90.00
_cell.angle_beta   90.00
_cell.angle_gamma   90.00
#
_symmetry.space_group_name_H-M   'P 1'
#
loop_
_entity.id
_entity.type
_entity.pdbx_description
1 polymer ?
#
loop_
_entity_poly.entity_id
_entity_poly.type
_entity_poly.pdbx_seq_one_letter_code
_entity_poly.pdbx_strand_id
1 'polypeptide(L)'
;MLKSGVILRDIQNLGTKELPIKMSSHGRTHMSGSYFLFRFDAAPLFKRTLRDEMKRDVDIIRGEIMDLVQRPSIVCTLEEEMQPPAYRQSVQKLLKEGRVPKKPTYEKHTDGPV
;
A
#
# COMPACT_ATOMS: atom_id res chain seq x y z
N MET A 1 -13.17 23.91 -7.51
CA MET A 1 -11.73 23.64 -7.19
C MET A 1 -10.89 24.88 -6.90
N LEU A 2 -10.47 25.69 -7.90
CA LEU A 2 -9.43 26.72 -7.69
C LEU A 2 -9.84 27.90 -6.80
N LYS A 3 -11.13 28.23 -6.75
CA LYS A 3 -11.65 29.33 -5.92
C LYS A 3 -11.69 29.02 -4.42
N SER A 4 -11.46 27.76 -4.03
CA SER A 4 -11.67 27.25 -2.67
C SER A 4 -10.39 27.09 -1.85
N GLY A 5 -9.26 27.64 -2.34
CA GLY A 5 -7.96 27.55 -1.66
C GLY A 5 -7.27 26.18 -1.78
N VAL A 6 -7.60 25.41 -2.82
CA VAL A 6 -7.01 24.08 -3.08
C VAL A 6 -5.73 24.23 -3.90
N ILE A 7 -4.68 23.50 -3.53
CA ILE A 7 -3.43 23.44 -4.27
C ILE A 7 -3.44 22.22 -5.18
N LEU A 8 -3.45 22.43 -6.49
CA LEU A 8 -3.33 21.36 -7.47
C LEU A 8 -1.85 21.02 -7.66
N ARG A 9 -1.48 19.75 -7.43
CA ARG A 9 -0.11 19.26 -7.53
C ARG A 9 0.19 18.67 -8.90
N ASP A 10 -0.74 17.91 -9.44
CA ASP A 10 -0.53 17.16 -10.67
C ASP A 10 -1.86 16.84 -11.37
N ILE A 11 -1.83 16.79 -12.69
CA ILE A 11 -2.93 16.35 -13.56
C ILE A 11 -2.35 15.37 -14.58
N GLN A 12 -2.85 14.14 -14.58
CA GLN A 12 -2.44 13.13 -15.54
C GLN A 12 -3.62 12.67 -16.38
N ASN A 13 -3.44 12.69 -17.70
CA ASN A 13 -4.38 12.08 -18.65
C ASN A 13 -3.93 10.63 -18.92
N LEU A 14 -4.75 9.66 -18.53
CA LEU A 14 -4.50 8.22 -18.75
C LEU A 14 -5.06 7.71 -20.09
N GLY A 15 -5.63 8.62 -20.89
CA GLY A 15 -6.18 8.37 -22.21
C GLY A 15 -7.65 7.96 -22.19
N THR A 16 -8.21 7.86 -23.38
CA THR A 16 -9.57 7.36 -23.63
C THR A 16 -9.51 5.85 -23.84
N LYS A 17 -10.29 5.12 -23.05
CA LYS A 17 -10.36 3.65 -23.09
C LYS A 17 -11.81 3.20 -23.06
N GLU A 18 -12.05 1.96 -23.44
CA GLU A 18 -13.34 1.33 -23.19
C GLU A 18 -13.56 1.16 -21.68
N LEU A 19 -14.80 1.36 -21.23
CA LEU A 19 -15.17 1.17 -19.85
C LEU A 19 -15.24 -0.34 -19.57
N PRO A 20 -14.79 -0.81 -18.39
CA PRO A 20 -14.87 -2.23 -18.02
C PRO A 20 -16.30 -2.78 -18.05
N ILE A 21 -17.28 -1.91 -17.82
CA ILE A 21 -18.72 -2.21 -17.86
C ILE A 21 -19.48 -1.03 -18.49
N LYS A 22 -20.67 -1.31 -19.04
CA LYS A 22 -21.64 -0.29 -19.43
C LYS A 22 -22.00 0.56 -18.21
N MET A 23 -21.81 1.87 -18.29
CA MET A 23 -22.17 2.80 -17.22
C MET A 23 -23.24 3.76 -17.70
N SER A 24 -24.34 3.87 -16.96
CA SER A 24 -25.37 4.87 -17.24
C SER A 24 -25.22 6.04 -16.27
N SER A 25 -24.98 7.24 -16.80
CA SER A 25 -24.87 8.48 -16.03
C SER A 25 -25.55 9.61 -16.81
N HIS A 26 -26.17 10.55 -16.10
CA HIS A 26 -26.85 11.72 -16.69
C HIS A 26 -27.81 11.40 -17.85
N GLY A 27 -28.51 10.26 -17.78
CA GLY A 27 -29.47 9.83 -18.80
C GLY A 27 -28.84 9.26 -20.08
N ARG A 28 -27.52 9.03 -20.12
CA ARG A 28 -26.80 8.41 -21.25
C ARG A 28 -26.07 7.15 -20.78
N THR A 29 -25.96 6.18 -21.69
CA THR A 29 -25.17 4.98 -21.46
C THR A 29 -23.83 5.12 -22.16
N HIS A 30 -22.75 4.97 -21.41
CA HIS A 30 -21.37 5.11 -21.84
C HIS A 30 -20.70 3.73 -21.93
N MET A 31 -19.93 3.56 -22.99
CA MET A 31 -19.14 2.35 -23.27
C MET A 31 -17.63 2.65 -23.31
N SER A 32 -17.26 3.92 -23.46
CA SER A 32 -15.89 4.41 -23.43
C SER A 32 -15.83 5.70 -22.62
N GLY A 33 -14.64 6.05 -22.14
CA GLY A 33 -14.43 7.25 -21.33
C GLY A 33 -12.95 7.60 -21.23
N SER A 34 -12.69 8.89 -21.00
CA SER A 34 -11.35 9.42 -20.72
C SER A 34 -11.06 9.38 -19.24
N TYR A 35 -9.89 8.87 -18.86
CA TYR A 35 -9.49 8.72 -17.47
C TYR A 35 -8.50 9.81 -17.09
N PHE A 36 -8.80 10.54 -16.02
CA PHE A 36 -7.92 11.59 -15.49
C PHE A 36 -7.60 11.33 -14.03
N LEU A 37 -6.35 11.57 -13.63
CA LEU A 37 -5.91 11.59 -12.24
C LEU A 37 -5.56 13.02 -11.86
N PHE A 38 -6.18 13.49 -10.78
CA PHE A 38 -5.87 14.77 -10.17
C PHE A 38 -5.25 14.53 -8.81
N ARG A 39 -4.08 15.12 -8.56
CA ARG A 39 -3.42 15.10 -7.25
C ARG A 39 -3.47 16.51 -6.70
N PHE A 40 -4.10 16.69 -5.54
CA PHE A 40 -4.29 18.00 -4.95
C PHE A 40 -4.29 17.93 -3.42
N ASP A 41 -3.93 19.04 -2.79
CA ASP A 41 -4.00 19.21 -1.35
C ASP A 41 -5.17 20.13 -1.01
N ALA A 42 -6.07 19.66 -0.14
CA ALA A 42 -7.27 20.39 0.28
C ALA A 42 -7.65 20.05 1.73
N ALA A 43 -8.46 20.92 2.35
CA ALA A 43 -9.07 20.64 3.64
C ALA A 43 -10.02 19.42 3.56
N PRO A 44 -10.14 18.58 4.59
CA PRO A 44 -10.99 17.37 4.55
C PRO A 44 -12.47 17.65 4.20
N LEU A 45 -13.00 18.79 4.64
CA LEU A 45 -14.38 19.20 4.34
C LEU A 45 -14.62 19.44 2.84
N PHE A 46 -13.58 19.85 2.11
CA PHE A 46 -13.66 20.16 0.69
C PHE A 46 -13.99 18.92 -0.16
N LYS A 47 -13.66 17.72 0.32
CA LYS A 47 -13.98 16.45 -0.35
C LYS A 47 -15.47 16.27 -0.63
N ARG A 48 -16.34 16.67 0.32
CA ARG A 48 -17.79 16.58 0.16
C ARG A 48 -18.28 17.53 -0.92
N THR A 49 -17.89 18.80 -0.81
CA THR A 49 -18.21 19.84 -1.79
C THR A 49 -17.78 19.45 -3.20
N LEU A 50 -16.54 18.94 -3.34
CA LEU A 50 -16.01 18.52 -4.63
C LEU A 50 -16.79 17.33 -5.20
N ARG A 51 -17.14 16.35 -4.37
CA ARG A 51 -17.96 15.21 -4.81
C ARG A 51 -19.32 15.66 -5.31
N ASP A 52 -19.94 16.62 -4.64
CA ASP A 52 -21.22 17.19 -5.07
C ASP A 52 -21.10 18.00 -6.35
N GLU A 53 -20.01 18.74 -6.54
CA GLU A 53 -19.68 19.43 -7.80
C GLU A 53 -19.53 18.42 -8.94
N MET A 54 -18.72 17.37 -8.74
CA MET A 54 -18.48 16.34 -9.76
C MET A 54 -19.75 15.59 -10.13
N LYS A 55 -20.64 15.32 -9.18
CA LYS A 55 -21.91 14.60 -9.43
C LYS A 55 -22.91 15.44 -10.24
N ARG A 56 -22.79 16.76 -10.22
CA ARG A 56 -23.66 17.68 -10.98
C ARG A 56 -23.16 17.92 -12.39
N ASP A 57 -21.88 17.69 -12.63
CA ASP A 57 -21.25 17.84 -13.94
C ASP A 57 -21.66 16.69 -14.86
N VAL A 58 -22.23 17.03 -16.02
CA VAL A 58 -22.75 16.04 -16.98
C VAL A 58 -21.65 15.33 -17.78
N ASP A 59 -20.44 15.90 -17.82
CA ASP A 59 -19.31 15.33 -18.54
C ASP A 59 -18.58 14.28 -17.71
N ILE A 60 -18.83 14.22 -16.40
CA ILE A 60 -18.22 13.26 -15.49
C ILE A 60 -19.10 12.00 -15.41
N ILE A 61 -18.67 10.94 -16.07
CA ILE A 61 -19.34 9.63 -15.98
C ILE A 61 -19.25 9.07 -14.55
N ARG A 62 -18.06 9.12 -13.94
CA ARG A 62 -17.79 8.68 -12.58
C ARG A 62 -16.52 9.34 -12.06
N GLY A 63 -16.58 9.90 -10.85
CA GLY A 63 -15.43 10.45 -10.14
C GLY A 63 -15.36 9.92 -8.71
N GLU A 64 -14.15 9.62 -8.22
CA GLU A 64 -13.91 9.22 -6.84
C GLU A 64 -12.74 10.01 -6.25
N ILE A 65 -12.82 10.35 -4.96
CA ILE A 65 -11.76 11.08 -4.26
C ILE A 65 -11.21 10.15 -3.18
N MET A 66 -9.93 9.81 -3.31
CA MET A 66 -9.24 8.94 -2.37
C MET A 66 -8.20 9.74 -1.60
N ASP A 67 -8.09 9.45 -0.31
CA ASP A 67 -7.05 10.04 0.52
C ASP A 67 -5.75 9.30 0.23
N LEU A 68 -4.68 10.02 -0.06
CA LEU A 68 -3.38 9.43 -0.32
C LEU A 68 -2.81 8.93 1.02
N VAL A 69 -3.11 7.68 1.35
CA VAL A 69 -2.40 6.99 2.43
C VAL A 69 -1.01 6.68 1.91
N GLN A 70 -0.03 7.38 2.46
CA GLN A 70 1.37 7.11 2.19
C GLN A 70 1.66 5.71 2.72
N ARG A 71 1.66 4.72 1.82
CA ARG A 71 2.05 3.36 2.20
C ARG A 71 3.50 3.44 2.66
N PRO A 72 3.85 2.82 3.81
CA PRO A 72 5.25 2.72 4.18
C PRO A 72 5.99 2.07 3.01
N SER A 73 7.17 2.59 2.69
CA SER A 73 8.03 1.97 1.68
C SER A 73 8.42 0.58 2.19
N ILE A 74 7.73 -0.44 1.70
CA ILE A 74 8.08 -1.82 1.98
C ILE A 74 9.34 -2.10 1.17
N VAL A 75 10.46 -2.30 1.84
CA VAL A 75 11.67 -2.81 1.19
C VAL A 75 11.37 -4.24 0.77
N CYS A 76 11.56 -4.55 -0.51
CA CYS A 76 11.36 -5.91 -1.00
C CYS A 76 12.42 -6.83 -0.39
N THR A 77 12.01 -7.73 0.52
CA THR A 77 12.89 -8.74 1.14
C THR A 77 12.81 -10.10 0.44
N LEU A 78 12.26 -10.16 -0.79
CA LEU A 78 12.02 -11.43 -1.50
C LEU A 78 13.32 -12.24 -1.69
N GLU A 79 14.42 -11.55 -2.00
CA GLU A 79 15.74 -12.18 -2.16
C GLU A 79 16.19 -12.92 -0.90
N GLU A 80 15.94 -12.34 0.28
CA GLU A 80 16.26 -12.97 1.57
C GLU A 80 15.41 -14.21 1.81
N GLU A 81 14.13 -14.17 1.46
CA GLU A 81 13.20 -15.29 1.61
C GLU A 81 13.50 -16.44 0.64
N MET A 82 14.09 -16.15 -0.53
CA MET A 82 14.51 -17.18 -1.48
C MET A 82 15.75 -17.95 -1.02
N GLN A 83 16.50 -17.45 -0.04
CA GLN A 83 17.65 -18.17 0.49
C GLN A 83 17.23 -19.50 1.13
N PRO A 84 18.08 -20.54 1.05
CA PRO A 84 17.84 -21.79 1.76
C PRO A 84 17.61 -21.56 3.26
N PRO A 85 16.84 -22.43 3.95
CA PRO A 85 16.46 -22.21 5.35
C PRO A 85 17.62 -21.94 6.31
N ALA A 86 18.81 -22.51 6.05
CA ALA A 86 20.00 -22.30 6.88
C ALA A 86 20.52 -20.84 6.86
N TYR A 87 20.34 -20.12 5.75
CA TYR A 87 20.90 -18.79 5.55
C TYR A 87 19.87 -17.66 5.77
N ARG A 88 18.58 -17.99 5.87
CA ARG A 88 17.51 -17.01 6.08
C ARG A 88 17.61 -16.39 7.48
N GLN A 89 17.52 -15.06 7.58
CA GLN A 89 17.75 -14.35 8.86
C GLN A 89 16.66 -14.68 9.89
N SER A 90 15.42 -14.84 9.45
CA SER A 90 14.29 -15.25 10.30
C SER A 90 14.52 -16.60 10.98
N VAL A 91 15.02 -17.59 10.22
CA VAL A 91 15.32 -18.94 10.74
C VAL A 91 16.53 -18.91 11.68
N GLN A 92 17.58 -18.16 11.33
CA GLN A 92 18.74 -18.00 12.22
C GLN A 92 18.36 -17.36 13.55
N LYS A 93 17.43 -16.40 13.54
CA LYS A 93 16.91 -15.77 14.76
C LYS A 93 16.18 -16.80 15.63
N LEU A 94 15.29 -17.61 15.04
CA LEU A 94 14.59 -18.68 15.75
C LEU A 94 15.55 -19.72 16.35
N LEU A 95 16.60 -20.11 15.61
CA LEU A 95 17.61 -21.03 16.13
C LEU A 95 18.40 -20.45 17.30
N LYS A 96 18.62 -19.13 17.32
CA LYS A 96 19.26 -18.44 18.46
C LYS A 96 18.35 -18.37 19.67
N GLU A 97 17.07 -18.05 19.47
CA GLU A 97 16.08 -17.95 20.55
C GLU A 97 15.72 -19.32 21.14
N GLY A 98 15.64 -20.36 20.31
CA GLY A 98 15.35 -21.73 20.73
C GLY A 98 16.56 -22.50 21.29
N ARG A 99 17.75 -21.89 21.36
CA ARG A 99 18.94 -22.56 21.92
C ARG A 99 18.77 -22.73 23.42
N VAL A 100 18.58 -23.98 23.85
CA VAL A 100 18.61 -24.35 25.27
C VAL A 100 20.02 -24.13 25.84
N PRO A 101 20.18 -23.47 27.00
CA PRO A 101 21.49 -23.30 27.63
C PRO A 101 22.10 -24.67 27.91
N LYS A 102 23.38 -24.84 27.57
CA LYS A 102 24.11 -26.07 27.88
C LYS A 102 24.13 -26.24 29.40
N LYS A 103 23.73 -27.42 29.88
CA LYS A 103 23.86 -27.78 31.30
C LYS A 103 25.34 -27.72 31.67
N PRO A 104 25.71 -27.10 32.80
CA PRO A 104 27.10 -27.07 33.24
C PRO A 104 27.58 -28.53 33.41
N THR A 105 28.71 -28.83 32.80
CA THR A 105 29.38 -30.13 32.94
C THR A 105 30.39 -29.98 34.06
N TYR A 106 30.33 -30.85 35.08
CA TYR A 106 31.29 -30.84 36.19
C TYR A 106 32.45 -31.78 35.88
N GLU A 107 33.68 -31.37 36.23
CA GLU A 107 34.85 -32.23 36.17
C GLU A 107 34.73 -33.33 37.24
N LYS A 108 34.73 -34.59 36.79
CA LYS A 108 34.72 -35.73 37.71
C LYS A 108 36.08 -35.78 38.39
N HIS A 109 36.14 -35.46 39.68
CA HIS A 109 37.30 -35.78 40.50
C HIS A 109 37.33 -37.30 40.65
N THR A 110 38.24 -37.95 39.94
CA THR A 110 38.56 -39.35 40.18
C THR A 110 39.52 -39.39 41.36
N ASP A 111 39.05 -39.85 42.52
CA ASP A 111 39.91 -40.07 43.68
C ASP A 111 41.03 -41.04 43.30
N GLY A 112 42.27 -40.62 43.56
CA GLY A 112 43.50 -41.38 43.25
C GLY A 112 43.62 -42.69 44.05
N PRO A 113 44.56 -43.57 43.68
CA PRO A 113 44.53 -44.98 44.06
C PRO A 113 44.75 -45.19 45.57
N VAL A 114 43.99 -46.16 46.10
CA VAL A 114 43.99 -46.68 47.47
C VAL A 114 45.31 -47.37 47.81
#